data_AF-A9CU42-F1
#
_entry.id   AF-A9CU42-F1
#
_cell.length_a   1.000
_cell.length_b   1.000
_cell.length_c   1.000
_cell.angle_alpha   90.00
_cell.angle_beta   90.00
_cell.angle_gamma   90.00
#
_symmetry.space_group_name_H-M   'P 1'
#
loop_
_entity.id
_entity.type
_entity.pdbx_description
1 polymer ?
#
loop_
_entity_poly.entity_id
_entity_poly.type
_entity_poly.pdbx_seq_one_letter_code
_entity_poly.pdbx_strand_id
1 'polypeptide(L)' 'MSLFDNPTTEVANRSGRSQPTVSKFFNEVTIRQKSWMSCYEACLELVEEQEAKLKKLYEKSNKLISKDESAIKKEQ' A
#
# COMPACT_ATOMS: atom_id res chain seq x y z
N MET A 1 6.00 -11.62 5.66
CA MET A 1 5.33 -10.30 5.71
C MET A 1 4.63 -10.11 4.38
N SER A 2 3.32 -10.30 4.31
CA SER A 2 2.54 -9.93 3.11
C SER A 2 2.20 -8.44 3.22
N LEU A 3 2.37 -7.69 2.13
CA LEU A 3 2.03 -6.26 2.07
C LEU A 3 0.50 -6.03 2.19
N PHE A 4 -0.29 -7.03 1.78
CA PHE A 4 -1.74 -7.02 1.78
C PHE A 4 -2.29 -8.39 2.16
N ASP A 5 -3.42 -8.45 2.86
CA ASP A 5 -4.07 -9.71 3.25
C ASP A 5 -4.75 -10.41 2.07
N ASN A 6 -5.29 -9.64 1.11
CA ASN A 6 -5.96 -10.17 -0.07
C ASN A 6 -5.67 -9.31 -1.32
N PRO A 7 -4.46 -9.40 -1.91
CA PRO A 7 -4.04 -8.55 -3.02
C PRO A 7 -4.93 -8.73 -4.27
N THR A 8 -5.45 -9.94 -4.50
CA THR A 8 -6.38 -10.19 -5.63
C THR A 8 -7.68 -9.42 -5.49
N THR A 9 -8.23 -9.34 -4.27
CA THR A 9 -9.48 -8.61 -4.04
C THR A 9 -9.26 -7.11 -4.10
N GLU A 10 -8.20 -6.60 -3.47
CA GLU A 10 -7.88 -5.17 -3.49
C GLU A 10 -7.63 -4.65 -4.90
N VAL A 11 -6.85 -5.37 -5.71
CA VAL A 11 -6.59 -5.01 -7.10
C VAL A 11 -7.84 -5.14 -7.96
N ALA A 12 -8.71 -6.14 -7.72
CA ALA A 12 -9.98 -6.26 -8.44
C ALA A 12 -10.89 -5.05 -8.21
N ASN A 13 -11.04 -4.63 -6.95
CA ASN A 13 -11.85 -3.48 -6.56
C ASN A 13 -11.35 -2.19 -7.21
N ARG A 14 -10.02 -1.98 -7.24
CA ARG A 14 -9.42 -0.73 -7.74
C ARG A 14 -9.28 -0.68 -9.26
N SER A 15 -8.90 -1.79 -9.89
CA SER A 15 -8.74 -1.87 -11.36
C SER A 15 -10.05 -1.98 -12.13
N GLY A 16 -11.18 -2.23 -11.45
CA GLY A 16 -12.47 -2.53 -12.08
C GLY A 16 -12.49 -3.84 -12.89
N ARG A 17 -11.55 -4.76 -12.60
CA ARG A 17 -11.46 -6.08 -13.24
C ARG A 17 -11.97 -7.16 -12.30
N SER A 18 -12.48 -8.25 -12.89
CA SER A 18 -12.94 -9.39 -12.11
C SER A 18 -11.76 -10.09 -11.42
N GLN A 19 -11.99 -10.69 -10.25
CA GLN A 19 -10.97 -11.47 -9.53
C GLN A 19 -10.29 -12.55 -10.40
N PRO A 20 -10.99 -13.28 -11.29
CA PRO A 20 -10.31 -14.21 -12.21
C PRO A 20 -9.34 -13.52 -13.17
N THR A 21 -9.66 -12.31 -13.64
CA THR A 21 -8.76 -11.53 -14.52
C THR A 21 -7.52 -11.08 -13.75
N VAL A 22 -7.70 -10.63 -12.51
CA VAL A 22 -6.60 -10.23 -11.63
C VAL A 22 -5.74 -11.42 -11.23
N SER A 23 -6.35 -12.58 -10.97
CA SER A 23 -5.62 -13.82 -10.71
C SER A 23 -4.77 -14.24 -11.91
N LYS A 24 -5.30 -14.13 -13.14
CA LYS A 24 -4.51 -14.35 -14.36
C LYS A 24 -3.33 -13.37 -14.46
N PHE A 25 -3.55 -12.09 -14.14
CA PHE A 25 -2.49 -11.09 -14.09
C PHE A 25 -1.37 -11.48 -13.11
N PHE A 26 -1.71 -11.85 -11.88
CA PHE A 26 -0.72 -12.26 -10.87
C PHE A 26 0.00 -13.58 -11.19
N ASN A 27 -0.65 -14.47 -11.95
CA ASN A 27 -0.06 -15.72 -12.41
C ASN A 27 0.64 -15.58 -13.77
N GLU A 28 0.88 -14.35 -14.25
CA GLU A 28 1.55 -14.04 -15.52
C GLU A 28 0.89 -14.70 -16.75
N VAL A 29 -0.40 -15.04 -16.63
CA VAL A 29 -1.19 -15.57 -17.74
C VAL A 29 -1.52 -14.43 -18.69
N THR A 30 -1.34 -14.66 -20.00
CA THR A 30 -1.64 -13.67 -21.01
C THR A 30 -3.10 -13.19 -20.92
N ILE A 31 -3.26 -11.88 -20.76
CA ILE A 31 -4.55 -11.18 -20.76
C ILE A 31 -4.49 -10.00 -21.74
N ARG A 32 -5.64 -9.40 -22.04
CA ARG A 32 -5.70 -8.21 -22.89
C ARG A 32 -4.84 -7.10 -22.28
N GLN A 33 -4.06 -6.40 -23.10
CA GLN A 33 -3.16 -5.32 -22.66
C GLN A 33 -3.89 -4.25 -21.83
N LYS A 34 -5.11 -3.85 -22.24
CA LYS A 34 -5.93 -2.90 -21.45
C LYS A 34 -6.23 -3.41 -20.03
N SER A 35 -6.51 -4.70 -19.88
CA SER A 35 -6.73 -5.31 -18.56
C SER A 35 -5.43 -5.41 -17.77
N TRP A 36 -4.33 -5.75 -18.43
CA TRP A 36 -3.00 -5.79 -17.83
C TRP A 36 -2.61 -4.42 -17.26
N MET A 37 -2.74 -3.35 -18.05
CA MET A 37 -2.45 -1.98 -17.61
C MET A 37 -3.31 -1.57 -16.42
N SER A 38 -4.63 -1.82 -16.47
CA SER A 38 -5.51 -1.50 -15.33
C SER A 38 -5.12 -2.23 -14.04
N CYS A 39 -4.72 -3.51 -14.12
CA CYS A 39 -4.25 -4.24 -12.94
C CYS A 39 -2.92 -3.69 -12.44
N TYR A 40 -2.00 -3.33 -13.35
CA TYR A 40 -0.69 -2.79 -13.01
C TYR A 40 -0.78 -1.43 -12.32
N GLU A 41 -1.56 -0.50 -12.89
CA GLU A 41 -1.82 0.82 -12.29
C GLU A 41 -2.44 0.68 -10.89
N ALA A 42 -3.42 -0.19 -10.72
CA ALA A 42 -4.04 -0.44 -9.41
C ALA A 42 -3.04 -1.01 -8.39
N CYS A 43 -2.05 -1.79 -8.81
CA CYS A 43 -0.99 -2.27 -7.92
C CYS A 43 -0.08 -1.12 -7.46
N LEU A 44 0.30 -0.21 -8.37
CA LEU A 44 1.13 0.95 -8.03
C LEU A 44 0.42 1.85 -7.03
N GLU A 45 -0.83 2.20 -7.28
CA GLU A 45 -1.63 3.04 -6.37
C GLU A 45 -1.72 2.45 -4.95
N LEU A 46 -1.93 1.13 -4.85
CA LEU A 46 -1.98 0.45 -3.54
C LEU A 46 -0.65 0.52 -2.78
N VAL A 47 0.48 0.36 -3.47
CA VAL A 47 1.80 0.47 -2.86
C VAL A 47 2.07 1.90 -2.41
N GLU A 48 1.79 2.89 -3.25
CA GLU A 48 1.96 4.31 -2.92
C GLU A 48 1.10 4.73 -1.73
N GLU A 49 -0.17 4.29 -1.67
CA GLU A 49 -1.05 4.52 -0.52
C GLU A 49 -0.46 3.93 0.77
N GLN A 50 0.11 2.73 0.70
CA GLN A 50 0.68 2.06 1.87
C GLN A 50 1.97 2.73 2.33
N GLU A 51 2.84 3.12 1.41
CA GLU A 51 4.06 3.89 1.72
C GLU A 51 3.73 5.25 2.32
N ALA A 52 2.71 5.94 1.80
CA ALA A 52 2.23 7.20 2.37
C ALA A 52 1.71 7.04 3.80
N LYS A 53 0.98 5.94 4.09
CA LYS A 53 0.55 5.62 5.46
C LYS A 53 1.75 5.35 6.37
N LEU A 54 2.72 4.57 5.90
CA LEU A 54 3.93 4.24 6.65
C LEU A 54 4.74 5.50 6.98
N LYS A 55 4.92 6.39 6.01
CA LYS A 55 5.59 7.68 6.20
C LYS A 55 4.90 8.53 7.28
N LYS A 56 3.57 8.64 7.25
CA LYS A 56 2.79 9.35 8.27
C LYS A 56 2.97 8.75 9.67
N LEU A 57 3.04 7.43 9.77
CA LEU A 57 3.28 6.74 11.05
C LEU A 57 4.67 7.06 11.60
N TYR A 58 5.71 7.01 10.77
CA TYR A 58 7.07 7.40 11.16
C TYR A 58 7.16 8.87 11.57
N GLU A 59 6.55 9.78 10.82
CA GLU A 59 6.48 11.21 11.18
C GLU A 59 5.78 11.43 12.53
N LYS A 60 4.70 10.69 12.81
CA LYS A 60 3.99 10.74 14.09
C LYS A 60 4.86 10.20 15.23
N SER A 61 5.51 9.06 15.02
CA SER A 61 6.42 8.46 16.00
C SER A 61 7.58 9.39 16.36
N ASN A 62 8.25 9.98 15.36
CA ASN A 62 9.34 10.92 15.58
C ASN A 62 8.90 12.19 16.34
N LYS A 63 7.68 12.65 16.14
CA LYS A 63 7.10 13.78 16.92
C LYS A 63 6.81 13.42 18.38
N LEU A 64 6.47 12.16 18.66
CA LEU A 64 6.24 11.70 20.03
C LEU A 64 7.56 11.56 20.79
N ILE A 65 8.57 10.95 20.16
CA ILE A 65 9.90 10.78 20.74
C ILE A 65 10.56 12.13 21.06
N SER A 66 10.46 13.11 20.15
CA SER A 66 11.04 14.45 20.37
C SER A 66 10.30 15.29 21.44
N LYS A 67 9.01 15.03 21.70
CA LYS A 67 8.27 15.65 22.81
C LYS A 67 8.68 15.10 24.17
N ASP A 68 9.02 13.82 24.24
CA ASP A 68 9.43 13.18 25.49
C ASP A 68 10.82 13.68 25.94
N GLU A 69 11.78 13.79 25.02
CA GLU A 69 13.12 14.33 25.34
C GLU A 69 13.11 15.79 25.79
N SER A 70 12.15 16.59 25.29
CA SER A 70 11.99 17.99 25.67
C SER A 70 11.20 18.19 26.96
N ALA A 71 10.43 17.19 27.40
CA ALA A 71 9.82 17.15 28.73
C ALA A 71 10.86 16.78 29.80
N ILE A 72 11.71 15.77 29.52
CA ILE A 72 12.76 15.31 30.44
C ILE A 72 13.80 16.41 30.73
N LYS A 73 14.13 17.26 29.75
CA LYS A 73 15.07 18.38 29.95
C LYS A 73 14.50 19.58 30.72
N LYS A 74 13.19 19.63 31.00
CA LYS A 74 12.58 20.72 31.79
C LYS A 74 12.46 20.40 33.29
N GLU A 75 12.75 19.17 33.69
CA GLU A 75 12.71 18.72 35.09
C GLU A 75 14.12 18.54 35.71
N GLN A 76 15.19 18.92 35.00
CA GLN A 76 16.56 18.98 35.53
C GLN A 76 17.07 20.41 35.67
#